data_AF-A0A0F3IIC3-F1
#
_entry.id   AF-A0A0F3IIC3-F1
#
_cell.length_a   1.000
_cell.length_b   1.000
_cell.length_c   1.000
_cell.angle_alpha   90.00
_cell.angle_beta   90.00
_cell.angle_gamma   90.00
#
_symmetry.space_group_name_H-M   'P 1'
#
loop_
_entity.id
_entity.type
_entity.pdbx_description
1 polymer ?
#
loop_
_entity_poly.entity_id
_entity_poly.type
_entity_poly.pdbx_seq_one_letter_code
_entity_poly.pdbx_strand_id
1 'polypeptide(L)'
;MKPERFDEGRFEYGESVRVTRNVRNDGTYPGLDVGHLLIRRGSVGNIIEVGTFLQDQVIFTVHFLSQGRMVGCRLEELISADEPWNPSRFEFRDKVICTLDLGVQGNVLVAKGTEGEVMKVIRDDALIQYHVAFREKMLQVPETALEPAHPETFTEPEF
;
A
#
# COMPACT_ATOMS: atom_id res chain seq x y z
N MET A 1 8.96 29.32 -20.77
CA MET A 1 8.62 28.57 -19.54
C MET A 1 8.07 27.22 -20.00
N LYS A 2 8.88 26.16 -19.99
CA LYS A 2 8.40 24.82 -20.33
C LYS A 2 7.66 24.30 -19.09
N PRO A 3 6.44 23.74 -19.22
CA PRO A 3 5.80 23.09 -18.09
C PRO A 3 6.71 21.95 -17.64
N GLU A 4 6.86 21.81 -16.32
CA GLU A 4 7.60 20.74 -15.68
C GLU A 4 7.16 19.41 -16.28
N ARG A 5 8.08 18.76 -16.98
CA ARG A 5 7.85 17.46 -17.62
C ARG A 5 7.78 16.46 -16.47
N PHE A 6 6.55 16.11 -16.06
CA PHE A 6 6.20 15.14 -15.02
C PHE A 6 7.31 14.11 -14.80
N ASP A 7 8.11 14.26 -13.73
CA ASP A 7 9.06 13.32 -13.10
C ASP A 7 9.57 12.06 -13.87
N GLU A 8 9.71 12.12 -15.20
CA GLU A 8 10.20 11.02 -16.07
C GLU A 8 11.61 10.60 -15.65
N GLY A 9 12.34 11.46 -14.95
CA GLY A 9 13.69 11.22 -14.44
C GLY A 9 13.77 10.79 -12.98
N ARG A 10 12.66 10.42 -12.32
CA ARG A 10 12.73 9.97 -10.92
C ARG A 10 13.49 8.65 -10.75
N PHE A 11 13.38 7.75 -11.73
CA PHE A 11 14.11 6.48 -11.74
C PHE A 11 14.70 6.21 -13.12
N GLU A 12 15.89 5.59 -13.15
CA GLU A 12 16.59 5.23 -14.39
C GLU A 12 16.64 3.72 -14.63
N TYR A 13 17.00 3.32 -15.86
CA TYR A 13 17.21 1.91 -16.19
C TYR A 13 18.20 1.23 -15.23
N GLY A 14 17.82 0.07 -14.70
CA GLY A 14 18.61 -0.71 -13.75
C GLY A 14 18.40 -0.31 -12.29
N GLU A 15 17.79 0.84 -12.00
CA GLU A 15 17.57 1.29 -10.63
C GLU A 15 16.66 0.32 -9.87
N SER A 16 17.01 0.07 -8.60
CA SER A 16 16.21 -0.79 -7.72
C SER A 16 15.11 0.05 -7.07
N VAL A 17 13.87 -0.40 -7.23
CA VAL A 17 12.68 0.26 -6.68
C VAL A 17 11.86 -0.71 -5.86
N ARG A 18 11.12 -0.18 -4.88
CA ARG A 18 10.19 -0.93 -4.04
C ARG A 18 8.76 -0.49 -4.33
N VAL A 19 7.85 -1.46 -4.48
CA VAL A 19 6.41 -1.14 -4.54
C VAL A 19 5.87 -0.80 -3.15
N THR A 20 5.20 0.33 -3.02
CA THR A 20 4.65 0.79 -1.73
C THR A 20 3.26 0.25 -1.44
N ARG A 21 2.57 -0.27 -2.46
CA ARG A 21 1.23 -0.85 -2.39
C ARG A 21 1.17 -2.17 -3.18
N ASN A 22 0.12 -2.95 -2.95
CA ASN A 22 -0.16 -4.11 -3.78
C ASN A 22 -0.48 -3.66 -5.21
N VAL A 23 0.26 -4.18 -6.18
CA VAL A 23 -0.05 -3.97 -7.59
C VAL A 23 -1.00 -5.08 -8.04
N ARG A 24 -2.18 -4.69 -8.51
CA ARG A 24 -3.20 -5.60 -9.03
C ARG A 24 -3.39 -5.37 -10.51
N ASN A 25 -3.76 -6.42 -11.25
CA ASN A 25 -4.02 -6.32 -12.67
C ASN A 25 -5.21 -5.38 -12.92
N ASP A 26 -4.99 -4.30 -13.64
CA ASP A 26 -6.03 -3.36 -14.05
C ASP A 26 -6.63 -3.71 -15.44
N GLY A 27 -6.18 -4.82 -16.03
CA GLY A 27 -6.58 -5.27 -17.36
C GLY A 27 -5.46 -5.17 -18.41
N THR A 28 -4.30 -4.64 -18.03
CA THR A 28 -3.14 -4.51 -18.93
C THR A 28 -2.20 -5.71 -18.91
N TYR A 29 -2.19 -6.50 -17.83
CA TYR A 29 -1.34 -7.69 -17.72
C TYR A 29 -2.02 -8.91 -18.36
N PRO A 30 -1.35 -9.62 -19.30
CA PRO A 30 -1.96 -10.69 -20.06
C PRO A 30 -2.18 -11.96 -19.22
N GLY A 31 -3.28 -12.68 -19.51
CA GLY A 31 -3.53 -14.03 -18.98
C GLY A 31 -3.99 -14.11 -17.53
N LEU A 32 -4.25 -12.98 -16.86
CA LEU A 32 -4.78 -12.92 -15.50
C LEU A 32 -6.03 -12.05 -15.44
N ASP A 33 -6.95 -12.37 -14.54
CA ASP A 33 -8.17 -11.59 -14.33
C ASP A 33 -7.89 -10.20 -13.77
N VAL A 34 -8.78 -9.25 -14.05
CA VAL A 34 -8.77 -7.92 -13.42
C VAL A 34 -8.90 -8.06 -11.91
N GLY A 35 -8.08 -7.33 -11.16
CA GLY A 35 -8.00 -7.39 -9.70
C GLY A 35 -7.04 -8.45 -9.16
N HIS A 36 -6.52 -9.36 -9.99
CA HIS A 36 -5.55 -10.36 -9.57
C HIS A 36 -4.28 -9.69 -9.01
N LEU A 37 -3.75 -10.20 -7.89
CA LEU A 37 -2.53 -9.65 -7.27
C LEU A 37 -1.31 -9.99 -8.15
N LEU A 38 -0.68 -8.96 -8.72
CA LEU A 38 0.52 -9.11 -9.53
C LEU A 38 1.76 -9.11 -8.65
N ILE A 39 1.91 -8.08 -7.82
CA ILE A 39 3.08 -7.87 -6.97
C ILE A 39 2.60 -7.40 -5.58
N ARG A 40 3.12 -8.03 -4.53
CA ARG A 40 2.85 -7.64 -3.13
C ARG A 40 3.63 -6.36 -2.81
N ARG A 41 3.02 -5.43 -2.04
CA ARG A 41 3.74 -4.30 -1.44
C ARG A 41 5.03 -4.77 -0.76
N GLY A 42 6.08 -3.97 -0.76
CA GLY A 42 7.40 -4.31 -0.23
C GLY A 42 8.32 -5.03 -1.21
N SER A 43 7.78 -5.63 -2.28
CA SER A 43 8.60 -6.29 -3.29
C SER A 43 9.54 -5.30 -3.96
N VAL A 44 10.80 -5.70 -4.09
CA VAL A 44 11.83 -4.95 -4.80
C VAL A 44 12.00 -5.52 -6.21
N GLY A 45 12.14 -4.64 -7.19
CA GLY A 45 12.46 -5.00 -8.57
C GLY A 45 13.36 -3.94 -9.20
N ASN A 46 13.75 -4.16 -10.46
CA ASN A 46 14.61 -3.24 -11.19
C ASN A 46 13.88 -2.60 -12.37
N ILE A 47 14.07 -1.31 -12.58
CA ILE A 47 13.56 -0.61 -13.77
C ILE A 47 14.20 -1.20 -15.02
N ILE A 48 13.39 -1.56 -16.01
CA ILE A 48 13.86 -2.01 -17.32
C ILE A 48 13.41 -1.11 -18.47
N GLU A 49 12.37 -0.30 -18.27
CA GLU A 49 11.86 0.64 -19.28
C GLU A 49 11.06 1.76 -18.59
N VAL A 50 11.13 2.96 -19.16
CA VAL A 50 10.28 4.10 -18.80
C VAL A 50 9.46 4.47 -20.02
N GLY A 51 8.15 4.33 -19.92
CA GLY A 51 7.19 4.63 -20.98
C GLY A 51 6.14 5.64 -20.52
N THR A 52 5.22 5.96 -21.43
CA THR A 52 4.07 6.81 -21.12
C THR A 52 2.76 6.12 -21.52
N PHE A 53 1.73 6.31 -20.70
CA PHE A 53 0.35 5.92 -20.94
C PHE A 53 -0.49 7.19 -21.12
N LEU A 54 -1.43 7.17 -22.09
CA LEU A 54 -2.31 8.32 -22.41
C LEU A 54 -1.59 9.67 -22.56
N GLN A 55 -0.34 9.65 -23.06
CA GLN A 55 0.53 10.82 -23.32
C GLN A 55 0.99 11.61 -22.09
N ASP A 56 0.42 11.42 -20.90
CA ASP A 56 0.70 12.22 -19.71
C ASP A 56 1.09 11.41 -18.46
N GLN A 57 0.83 10.10 -18.43
CA GLN A 57 1.15 9.25 -17.28
C GLN A 57 2.43 8.47 -17.51
N VAL A 58 3.45 8.74 -16.69
CA VAL A 58 4.70 7.95 -16.70
C VAL A 58 4.44 6.57 -16.13
N ILE A 59 4.85 5.53 -16.85
CA ILE A 59 4.79 4.13 -16.44
C ILE A 59 6.21 3.57 -16.43
N PHE A 60 6.61 3.04 -15.28
CA PHE A 60 7.88 2.36 -15.10
C PHE A 60 7.65 0.86 -15.26
N THR A 61 8.25 0.23 -16.26
CA THR A 61 8.27 -1.23 -16.35
C THR A 61 9.32 -1.75 -15.39
N VAL A 62 8.89 -2.49 -14.38
CA VAL A 62 9.74 -3.04 -13.34
C VAL A 62 9.81 -4.55 -13.48
N HIS A 63 11.02 -5.10 -13.50
CA HIS A 63 11.25 -6.54 -13.45
C HIS A 63 11.43 -6.99 -11.99
N PHE A 64 10.44 -7.73 -11.49
CA PHE A 64 10.46 -8.36 -10.18
C PHE A 64 10.98 -9.79 -10.31
N LEU A 65 12.29 -9.94 -10.13
CA LEU A 65 13.02 -11.20 -10.35
C LEU A 65 12.50 -12.35 -9.48
N SER A 66 12.19 -12.10 -8.20
CA SER A 66 11.72 -13.15 -7.29
C SER A 66 10.33 -13.69 -7.67
N GLN A 67 9.49 -12.88 -8.31
CA GLN A 67 8.18 -13.29 -8.83
C GLN A 67 8.23 -13.72 -10.29
N GLY A 68 9.34 -13.47 -11.01
CA GLY A 68 9.48 -13.72 -12.44
C GLY A 68 8.50 -12.91 -13.29
N ARG A 69 8.19 -11.67 -12.89
CA ARG A 69 7.17 -10.82 -13.52
C ARG A 69 7.72 -9.46 -13.93
N MET A 70 7.33 -8.99 -15.10
CA MET A 70 7.52 -7.60 -15.53
C MET A 70 6.18 -6.88 -15.44
N VAL A 71 6.11 -5.80 -14.68
CA VAL A 71 4.85 -5.08 -14.40
C VAL A 71 5.07 -3.59 -14.59
N GLY A 72 4.13 -2.93 -15.27
CA GLY A 72 4.09 -1.47 -15.35
C GLY A 72 3.58 -0.90 -14.03
N CYS A 73 4.33 0.03 -13.45
CA CYS A 73 4.02 0.71 -12.20
C CYS A 73 3.92 2.22 -12.42
N ARG A 74 2.94 2.86 -11.78
CA ARG A 74 2.86 4.32 -11.75
C ARG A 74 3.90 4.89 -10.78
N LEU A 75 4.26 6.15 -10.96
CA LEU A 75 5.24 6.82 -10.10
C LEU A 75 4.85 6.76 -8.62
N GLU A 76 3.58 6.99 -8.30
CA GLU A 76 3.10 6.96 -6.91
C GLU A 76 3.09 5.56 -6.27
N GLU A 77 3.40 4.51 -7.03
CA GLU A 77 3.51 3.12 -6.57
C GLU A 77 4.92 2.74 -6.17
N LEU A 78 5.91 3.58 -6.49
CA LEU A 78 7.31 3.26 -6.37
C LEU A 78 8.03 4.24 -5.43
N ILE A 79 9.00 3.69 -4.70
CA ILE A 79 10.05 4.43 -4.00
C ILE A 79 11.40 3.79 -4.35
N SER A 80 12.50 4.49 -4.12
CA SER A 80 13.83 3.86 -4.26
C SER A 80 13.94 2.69 -3.28
N ALA A 81 14.62 1.60 -3.67
CA ALA A 81 14.80 0.45 -2.79
C ALA A 81 15.55 0.81 -1.50
N ASP A 82 16.41 1.83 -1.53
CA ASP A 82 17.16 2.34 -0.38
C ASP A 82 16.40 3.39 0.44
N GLU A 83 15.26 3.86 -0.06
CA GLU A 83 14.41 4.81 0.67
C GLU A 83 13.75 4.12 1.88
N PRO A 84 13.66 4.79 3.05
CA PRO A 84 12.99 4.25 4.21
C PRO A 84 11.57 3.78 3.88
N TRP A 85 11.33 2.49 4.12
CA TRP A 85 10.01 1.89 3.96
C TRP A 85 9.47 1.54 5.34
N ASN A 86 8.38 2.20 5.72
CA ASN A 86 7.64 1.87 6.93
C ASN A 86 6.42 1.01 6.54
N PRO A 87 6.53 -0.32 6.56
CA PRO A 87 5.46 -1.16 6.09
C PRO A 87 4.30 -1.17 7.10
N SER A 88 3.07 -1.17 6.62
CA SER A 88 1.90 -1.35 7.48
C SER A 88 1.48 -2.82 7.52
N ARG A 89 0.91 -3.28 8.62
CA ARG A 89 0.24 -4.58 8.71
C ARG A 89 -1.06 -4.59 7.90
N PHE A 90 -1.87 -3.54 8.05
CA PHE A 90 -3.17 -3.42 7.37
C PHE A 90 -3.11 -2.43 6.19
N GLU A 91 -4.05 -2.54 5.25
CA GLU A 91 -4.30 -1.65 4.12
C GLU A 91 -5.72 -1.09 4.14
N PHE A 92 -5.97 -0.12 3.25
CA PHE A 92 -7.32 0.38 2.99
C PHE A 92 -8.32 -0.76 2.76
N ARG A 93 -9.48 -0.67 3.42
CA ARG A 93 -10.59 -1.64 3.45
C ARG A 93 -10.32 -2.95 4.19
N ASP A 94 -9.15 -3.15 4.78
CA ASP A 94 -8.97 -4.31 5.65
C ASP A 94 -9.93 -4.21 6.84
N LYS A 95 -10.60 -5.33 7.11
CA LYS A 95 -11.47 -5.49 8.29
C LYS A 95 -10.61 -5.84 9.48
N VAL A 96 -10.73 -5.05 10.53
CA VAL A 96 -9.94 -5.15 11.76
C VAL A 96 -10.85 -5.20 12.97
N ILE A 97 -10.36 -5.78 14.06
CA ILE A 97 -11.01 -5.77 15.36
C ILE A 97 -10.14 -5.00 16.34
N CYS A 98 -10.75 -4.14 17.15
CA CYS A 98 -10.00 -3.41 18.17
C CYS A 98 -9.68 -4.31 19.36
N THR A 99 -8.42 -4.34 19.79
CA THR A 99 -7.95 -5.18 20.92
C THR A 99 -8.04 -4.50 22.27
N LEU A 100 -8.37 -3.20 22.30
CA LEU A 100 -8.40 -2.33 23.48
C LEU A 100 -9.73 -1.57 23.54
N ASP A 101 -10.12 -1.13 24.74
CA ASP A 101 -11.18 -0.13 24.88
C ASP A 101 -10.62 1.24 24.49
N LEU A 102 -11.17 1.85 23.44
CA LEU A 102 -10.77 3.17 22.98
C LEU A 102 -11.74 4.20 23.55
N GLY A 103 -11.20 5.18 24.26
CA GLY A 103 -11.97 6.26 24.84
C GLY A 103 -11.32 7.62 24.63
N VAL A 104 -12.16 8.65 24.68
CA VAL A 104 -11.72 10.06 24.70
C VAL A 104 -12.18 10.66 26.02
N GLN A 105 -11.26 11.26 26.77
CA GLN A 105 -11.54 11.88 28.08
C GLN A 105 -12.24 10.94 29.08
N GLY A 106 -11.86 9.65 29.10
CA GLY A 106 -12.39 8.66 30.02
C GLY A 106 -13.73 8.02 29.62
N ASN A 107 -14.36 8.48 28.53
CA ASN A 107 -15.56 7.83 27.98
C ASN A 107 -15.15 6.81 26.92
N VAL A 108 -15.51 5.54 27.11
CA VAL A 108 -15.28 4.49 26.11
C VAL A 108 -16.20 4.75 24.92
N LEU A 109 -15.58 5.01 23.76
CA LEU A 109 -16.28 5.23 22.49
C LEU A 109 -16.38 3.95 21.66
N VAL A 110 -15.34 3.10 21.74
CA VAL A 110 -15.26 1.82 21.04
C VAL A 110 -14.79 0.79 22.05
N ALA A 111 -15.63 -0.21 22.30
CA ALA A 111 -15.27 -1.31 23.19
C ALA A 111 -14.29 -2.25 22.47
N LYS A 112 -13.41 -2.89 23.24
CA LYS A 112 -12.62 -4.03 22.78
C LYS A 112 -13.51 -5.06 22.10
N GLY A 113 -13.04 -5.62 20.99
CA GLY A 113 -13.78 -6.57 20.17
C GLY A 113 -14.68 -5.91 19.12
N THR A 114 -14.73 -4.58 19.06
CA THR A 114 -15.49 -3.90 18.00
C THR A 114 -14.76 -4.02 16.67
N GLU A 115 -15.46 -4.53 15.66
CA GLU A 115 -14.98 -4.54 14.27
C GLU A 115 -14.98 -3.12 13.67
N GLY A 116 -13.99 -2.84 12.85
CA GLY A 116 -13.88 -1.64 12.04
C GLY A 116 -13.26 -1.91 10.68
N GLU A 117 -13.23 -0.87 9.85
CA GLU A 117 -12.62 -0.89 8.52
C GLU A 117 -11.53 0.17 8.42
N VAL A 118 -10.36 -0.21 7.92
CA VAL A 118 -9.25 0.73 7.71
C VAL A 118 -9.60 1.68 6.57
N MET A 119 -9.67 2.97 6.88
CA MET A 119 -9.98 4.03 5.92
C MET A 119 -8.75 4.75 5.39
N LYS A 120 -7.67 4.77 6.16
CA LYS A 120 -6.40 5.39 5.74
C LYS A 120 -5.25 4.82 6.57
N VAL A 121 -4.11 4.61 5.94
CA VAL A 121 -2.83 4.36 6.60
C VAL A 121 -2.07 5.68 6.72
N ILE A 122 -1.63 6.03 7.92
CA ILE A 122 -0.88 7.25 8.24
C ILE A 122 0.57 6.84 8.53
N ARG A 123 1.50 7.45 7.80
CA ARG A 123 2.93 7.11 7.80
C ARG A 123 3.83 8.29 8.19
N ASP A 124 3.24 9.33 8.79
CA ASP A 124 3.93 10.59 9.11
C ASP A 124 4.92 10.43 10.28
N ASP A 125 4.71 9.41 11.11
CA ASP A 125 5.55 9.07 12.26
C ASP A 125 6.27 7.72 12.07
N ALA A 126 7.25 7.44 12.94
CA ALA A 126 7.94 6.15 12.96
C ALA A 126 6.99 4.96 13.23
N LEU A 127 5.90 5.19 13.98
CA LEU A 127 4.88 4.19 14.27
C LEU A 127 3.69 4.37 13.33
N ILE A 128 3.32 3.31 12.60
CA ILE A 128 2.14 3.32 11.74
C ILE A 128 0.87 3.58 12.57
N GLN A 129 0.09 4.56 12.10
CA GLN A 129 -1.24 4.87 12.62
C GLN A 129 -2.28 4.61 11.52
N TYR A 130 -3.51 4.39 11.92
CA TYR A 130 -4.62 4.14 11.00
C TYR A 130 -5.79 5.04 11.35
N HIS A 131 -6.45 5.60 10.33
CA HIS A 131 -7.85 5.98 10.49
C HIS A 131 -8.71 4.75 10.29
N VAL A 132 -9.45 4.37 11.32
CA VAL A 132 -10.35 3.21 11.31
C VAL A 132 -11.77 3.69 11.57
N ALA A 133 -12.70 3.23 10.73
CA ALA A 133 -14.13 3.43 10.93
C ALA A 133 -14.68 2.27 11.78
N PHE A 134 -15.01 2.55 13.04
CA PHE A 134 -15.71 1.66 13.96
C PHE A 134 -17.18 2.07 14.03
N ARG A 135 -18.06 1.34 13.34
CA ARG A 135 -19.49 1.70 13.21
C ARG A 135 -19.64 3.16 12.70
N GLU A 136 -20.17 4.07 13.53
CA GLU A 136 -20.37 5.49 13.20
C GLU A 136 -19.22 6.40 13.66
N LYS A 137 -18.16 5.83 14.23
CA LYS A 137 -17.01 6.58 14.75
C LYS A 137 -15.79 6.36 13.88
N MET A 138 -15.09 7.43 13.54
CA MET A 138 -13.76 7.38 12.95
C MET A 138 -12.75 7.73 14.03
N LEU A 139 -11.78 6.85 14.26
CA LEU A 139 -10.70 7.08 15.23
C LEU A 139 -9.35 6.89 14.57
N GLN A 140 -8.36 7.68 15.03
CA GLN A 140 -6.96 7.41 14.76
C GLN A 140 -6.42 6.46 15.83
N VAL A 141 -5.87 5.33 15.41
CA VAL A 141 -5.40 4.27 16.32
C VAL A 141 -4.04 3.72 15.87
N PRO A 142 -3.19 3.28 16.82
CA PRO A 142 -1.94 2.64 16.48
C PRO A 142 -2.17 1.22 15.94
N GLU A 143 -1.21 0.71 15.16
CA GLU A 143 -1.24 -0.68 14.67
C GLU A 143 -1.45 -1.72 15.77
N THR A 144 -0.83 -1.50 16.94
CA THR A 144 -0.88 -2.41 18.09
C THR A 144 -2.26 -2.54 18.73
N ALA A 145 -3.21 -1.65 18.39
CA ALA A 145 -4.58 -1.71 18.87
C ALA A 145 -5.50 -2.54 17.95
N LEU A 146 -4.96 -3.14 16.89
CA LEU A 146 -5.71 -3.81 15.83
C LEU A 146 -5.26 -5.26 15.60
N GLU A 147 -6.23 -6.14 15.37
CA GLU A 147 -6.05 -7.48 14.82
C GLU A 147 -6.94 -7.67 13.59
N PRO A 148 -6.66 -8.61 12.68
CA PRO A 148 -7.58 -8.89 11.58
C PRO A 148 -8.93 -9.40 12.10
N ALA A 149 -10.02 -8.86 11.57
CA ALA A 149 -11.37 -9.29 11.95
C ALA A 149 -11.69 -10.71 11.44
N HIS A 150 -11.07 -11.09 10.32
CA HIS A 150 -11.21 -12.39 9.67
C HIS A 150 -9.82 -13.03 9.47
N PRO A 151 -9.16 -13.53 10.52
CA PRO A 151 -7.81 -14.09 10.45
C PRO A 151 -7.67 -15.21 9.40
N GLU A 152 -8.75 -15.95 9.14
CA GLU A 152 -8.81 -17.06 8.17
C GLU A 152 -8.70 -16.61 6.71
N THR A 153 -9.01 -15.35 6.41
CA THR A 153 -8.88 -14.77 5.07
C THR A 153 -7.81 -13.68 4.99
N PHE A 154 -7.32 -13.22 6.13
CA PHE A 154 -6.26 -12.23 6.20
C PHE A 154 -4.90 -12.86 5.90
N THR A 155 -4.17 -12.29 4.96
CA THR A 155 -2.80 -12.70 4.65
C THR A 155 -1.85 -11.69 5.28
N GLU A 156 -1.13 -12.13 6.32
CA GLU A 156 -0.07 -11.33 6.94
C GLU A 156 0.92 -10.87 5.85
N PRO A 157 1.30 -9.58 5.84
CA PRO A 157 2.39 -9.16 5.00
C PRO A 157 3.71 -9.80 5.44
N GLU A 158 4.49 -10.24 4.46
CA GLU A 158 5.90 -10.55 4.64
C GLU A 158 6.68 -9.24 4.47
N PHE A 159 7.52 -8.90 5.45
CA PHE A 159 8.35 -7.70 5.45
C PHE A 159 9.82 -8.05 5.21
#